data_AF-A0A7Y4KHN1-F1
#
_entry.id   AF-A0A7Y4KHN1-F1
#
_cell.length_a   1.000
_cell.length_b   1.000
_cell.length_c   1.000
_cell.angle_alpha   90.00
_cell.angle_beta   90.00
_cell.angle_gamma   90.00
#
_symmetry.space_group_name_H-M   'P 1'
#
loop_
_entity.id
_entity.type
_entity.pdbx_description
1 polymer ?
#
loop_
_entity_poly.entity_id
_entity_poly.type
_entity_poly.pdbx_seq_one_letter_code
_entity_poly.pdbx_strand_id
1 'polypeptide(L)'
;MSPFIRGIGVGLFVSLLGAGTFGAVMTRKYLAKVDQTWRLEPALLLTHDVSPGHVLTAVDLMETGIPRQFLTTAWVLGPDRTAVLGKAVTVPVEKGAPLLWTSFAVSSCPAP
;
A
#
# COMPACT_ATOMS: atom_id res chain seq x y z
N MET A 1 -20.17 -42.92 38.26
CA MET A 1 -20.47 -41.70 37.47
C MET A 1 -21.39 -42.07 36.32
N SER A 2 -22.55 -41.41 36.19
CA SER A 2 -23.51 -41.73 35.14
C SER A 2 -22.92 -41.44 33.75
N PRO A 3 -23.23 -42.26 32.73
CA PRO A 3 -22.74 -42.05 31.35
C PRO A 3 -23.14 -40.67 30.79
N PHE A 4 -24.25 -40.10 31.28
CA PHE A 4 -24.72 -38.76 30.93
C PHE A 4 -23.76 -37.64 31.35
N ILE A 5 -23.25 -37.67 32.59
CA ILE A 5 -22.31 -36.67 33.12
C ILE A 5 -20.97 -36.73 32.36
N ARG A 6 -20.54 -37.93 31.98
CA ARG A 6 -19.35 -38.12 31.13
C ARG A 6 -19.54 -37.49 29.74
N GLY A 7 -20.73 -37.65 29.14
CA GLY A 7 -21.07 -37.03 27.86
C GLY A 7 -21.00 -35.50 27.88
N ILE A 8 -21.55 -34.87 28.92
CA ILE A 8 -21.50 -33.41 29.09
C ILE A 8 -20.06 -32.92 29.25
N GLY A 9 -19.26 -33.60 30.08
CA GLY A 9 -17.86 -33.22 30.30
C GLY A 9 -17.04 -33.25 29.01
N VAL A 10 -17.20 -34.29 28.19
CA VAL A 10 -16.52 -34.39 26.89
C VAL A 10 -17.03 -33.32 25.91
N GLY A 11 -18.34 -33.10 25.84
CA GLY A 11 -18.93 -32.09 24.96
C GLY A 11 -18.41 -30.68 25.25
N LEU A 12 -18.43 -30.27 26.53
CA LEU A 12 -17.91 -28.96 26.94
C LEU A 12 -16.42 -28.82 26.63
N PHE A 13 -15.62 -29.85 26.87
CA PHE A 13 -14.19 -29.82 26.59
C PHE A 13 -13.90 -29.65 25.09
N VAL A 14 -14.60 -30.41 24.23
CA VAL A 14 -14.46 -30.29 22.77
C VAL A 14 -14.94 -28.93 22.28
N SER A 15 -16.05 -28.40 22.80
CA SER A 15 -16.54 -27.07 22.44
C SER A 15 -15.57 -25.95 22.85
N LEU A 16 -14.97 -26.03 24.04
CA LEU A 16 -13.95 -25.07 24.49
C LEU A 16 -12.70 -25.10 23.60
N LEU A 17 -12.22 -26.29 23.25
CA LEU A 17 -11.09 -26.45 22.33
C LEU A 17 -11.42 -25.95 20.92
N GLY A 18 -12.61 -26.25 20.42
CA GLY A 18 -13.09 -25.78 19.13
C GLY A 18 -13.18 -24.25 19.05
N ALA A 19 -13.78 -23.61 20.08
CA ALA A 19 -13.90 -22.16 20.14
C ALA A 19 -12.51 -21.48 20.24
N GLY A 20 -11.60 -22.01 21.07
CA GLY A 20 -10.25 -21.47 21.22
C GLY A 20 -9.42 -21.56 19.94
N THR A 21 -9.44 -22.72 19.28
CA THR A 21 -8.70 -22.92 18.02
C THR A 21 -9.26 -22.07 16.88
N PHE A 22 -10.59 -22.00 16.75
CA PHE A 22 -11.25 -21.14 15.76
C PHE A 22 -10.91 -19.66 15.96
N GLY A 23 -10.98 -19.17 17.20
CA GLY A 23 -10.59 -17.80 17.55
C GLY A 23 -9.14 -17.51 17.16
N ALA A 24 -8.20 -18.37 17.57
CA ALA A 24 -6.78 -18.21 17.25
C ALA A 24 -6.50 -18.16 15.74
N VAL A 25 -7.16 -19.02 14.95
CA VAL A 25 -7.00 -19.03 13.49
C VAL A 25 -7.54 -17.75 12.85
N MET A 26 -8.72 -17.27 13.27
CA MET A 26 -9.32 -16.06 12.73
C MET A 26 -8.49 -14.81 13.08
N THR A 27 -8.00 -14.71 14.32
CA THR A 27 -7.13 -13.60 14.74
C THR A 27 -5.84 -13.58 13.93
N ARG A 28 -5.19 -14.74 13.72
CA ARG A 28 -3.96 -14.82 12.89
C ARG A 28 -4.21 -14.37 11.45
N LYS A 29 -5.32 -14.80 10.84
CA LYS A 29 -5.70 -14.36 9.49
C LYS A 29 -5.94 -12.86 9.40
N TYR A 30 -6.62 -12.30 10.40
CA TYR A 30 -6.86 -10.85 10.46
C TYR A 30 -5.56 -10.07 10.60
N LEU A 31 -4.69 -10.47 11.53
CA LEU A 31 -3.38 -9.83 11.74
C LEU A 31 -2.52 -9.88 10.47
N ALA A 32 -2.48 -11.02 9.78
CA ALA A 32 -1.75 -11.14 8.52
C ALA A 32 -2.29 -10.19 7.43
N LYS A 33 -3.61 -10.00 7.35
CA LYS A 33 -4.22 -9.06 6.41
C LYS A 33 -3.91 -7.61 6.75
N VAL A 34 -3.94 -7.25 8.04
CA VAL A 34 -3.55 -5.91 8.52
C VAL A 34 -2.10 -5.65 8.17
N ASP A 35 -1.19 -6.57 8.49
CA ASP A 35 0.24 -6.45 8.19
C ASP A 35 0.50 -6.22 6.69
N GLN A 36 -0.17 -6.98 5.82
CA GLN A 36 -0.07 -6.80 4.37
C GLN A 36 -0.53 -5.43 3.88
N THR A 37 -1.54 -4.85 4.54
CA THR A 37 -2.18 -3.60 4.14
C THR A 37 -1.41 -2.37 4.66
N TRP A 38 -0.79 -2.51 5.83
CA TRP A 38 0.02 -1.47 6.47
C TRP A 38 1.50 -1.51 6.07
N ARG A 39 1.89 -2.46 5.21
CA ARG A 39 3.22 -2.49 4.62
C ARG A 39 3.50 -1.16 3.91
N LEU A 40 4.58 -0.51 4.31
CA LEU A 40 5.05 0.73 3.72
C LEU A 40 5.68 0.43 2.36
N GLU A 41 5.27 1.18 1.35
CA GLU A 41 5.94 1.21 0.05
C GLU A 41 6.48 2.62 -0.19
N PRO A 42 7.63 2.74 -0.89
CA PRO A 42 8.23 4.03 -1.17
C PRO A 42 7.42 4.77 -2.24
N ALA A 43 6.88 5.93 -1.91
CA ALA A 43 6.22 6.85 -2.82
C ALA A 43 7.11 8.07 -3.07
N LEU A 44 7.08 8.59 -4.31
CA LEU A 44 7.82 9.79 -4.68
C LEU A 44 6.99 11.05 -4.45
N LEU A 45 7.58 12.00 -3.74
CA LEU A 45 7.06 13.35 -3.48
C LEU A 45 8.01 14.39 -4.05
N LEU A 46 7.50 15.61 -4.24
CA LEU A 46 8.33 16.76 -4.59
C LEU A 46 8.92 17.46 -3.36
N THR A 47 10.16 17.91 -3.47
CA THR A 47 10.86 18.66 -2.41
C THR A 47 10.47 20.13 -2.35
N HIS A 48 9.95 20.68 -3.45
CA HIS A 48 9.52 22.06 -3.62
C HIS A 48 8.42 22.16 -4.69
N ASP A 49 7.83 23.34 -4.83
CA ASP A 49 6.78 23.59 -5.83
C ASP A 49 7.38 23.58 -7.24
N VAL A 50 6.76 22.82 -8.14
CA VAL A 50 7.22 22.65 -9.51
C VAL A 50 6.19 23.23 -10.48
N SER A 51 6.68 24.12 -11.36
CA SER A 51 5.86 24.73 -12.40
C SER A 51 5.73 23.83 -13.65
N PRO A 52 4.66 23.98 -14.44
CA PRO A 52 4.54 23.30 -15.74
C PRO A 52 5.76 23.58 -16.63
N GLY A 53 6.22 22.56 -17.34
CA GLY A 53 7.39 22.59 -18.21
C GLY A 53 8.73 22.36 -17.49
N HIS A 54 8.75 22.37 -16.15
CA HIS A 54 9.97 22.07 -15.40
C HIS A 54 10.37 20.61 -15.57
N VAL A 55 11.66 20.38 -15.86
CA VAL A 55 12.24 19.06 -16.06
C VAL A 55 12.69 18.51 -14.70
N LEU A 56 12.12 17.38 -14.29
CA LEU A 56 12.43 16.79 -13.00
C LEU A 56 13.86 16.27 -12.92
N THR A 57 14.56 16.70 -11.88
CA THR A 57 15.89 16.22 -11.53
C THR A 57 15.86 15.36 -10.27
N ALA A 58 16.97 14.68 -9.96
CA ALA A 58 17.05 13.81 -8.79
C ALA A 58 16.91 14.58 -7.46
N VAL A 59 17.19 15.88 -7.45
CA VAL A 59 17.13 16.76 -6.27
C VAL A 59 15.70 17.23 -5.96
N ASP A 60 14.83 17.17 -6.98
CA ASP A 60 13.44 17.60 -6.89
C ASP A 60 12.56 16.52 -6.25
N LEU A 61 13.08 15.30 -6.14
CA LEU A 61 12.37 14.11 -5.69
C LEU A 61 12.81 13.67 -4.29
N MET A 62 11.82 13.36 -3.47
CA MET A 62 11.99 12.75 -2.15
C MET A 62 11.17 11.47 -2.07
N GLU A 63 11.69 10.47 -1.37
CA GLU A 63 10.96 9.22 -1.11
C GLU A 63 10.36 9.27 0.30
N THR A 64 9.10 8.84 0.42
CA THR A 64 8.42 8.66 1.69
C THR A 64 7.79 7.28 1.77
N GLY A 65 7.72 6.69 2.96
CA GLY A 65 7.03 5.42 3.17
C GLY A 65 5.54 5.67 3.40
N ILE A 66 4.69 5.17 2.51
CA ILE A 66 3.23 5.25 2.65
C ILE A 66 2.63 3.84 2.71
N PRO A 67 1.67 3.58 3.60
CA PRO A 67 0.97 2.30 3.64
C PRO A 67 0.30 1.98 2.31
N ARG A 68 0.48 0.75 1.83
CA ARG A 68 -0.01 0.28 0.52
C ARG A 68 -1.48 0.58 0.25
N GLN A 69 -2.34 0.55 1.26
CA GLN A 69 -3.77 0.89 1.11
C GLN A 69 -4.07 2.32 0.65
N PHE A 70 -3.16 3.27 0.88
CA PHE A 70 -3.33 4.66 0.46
C PHE A 70 -2.70 4.93 -0.91
N LEU A 71 -1.90 4.00 -1.42
CA LEU A 71 -1.28 4.12 -2.73
C LEU A 71 -2.29 3.75 -3.80
N THR A 72 -2.44 4.64 -4.77
CA THR A 72 -3.23 4.37 -5.97
C THR A 72 -2.29 4.10 -7.13
N THR A 73 -2.78 3.42 -8.17
CA THR A 73 -1.99 3.10 -9.37
C THR A 73 -1.51 4.33 -10.14
N ALA A 74 -2.08 5.51 -9.87
CA ALA A 74 -1.66 6.76 -10.47
C ALA A 74 -0.38 7.33 -9.82
N TRP A 75 0.01 6.86 -8.63
CA TRP A 75 1.18 7.37 -7.92
C TRP A 75 2.46 6.78 -8.51
N VAL A 76 3.51 7.59 -8.55
CA VAL A 76 4.85 7.13 -8.93
C VAL A 76 5.54 6.58 -7.68
N LEU A 77 5.95 5.32 -7.76
CA LEU A 77 6.65 4.62 -6.68
C LEU A 77 8.16 4.84 -6.79
N GLY A 78 8.87 4.67 -5.68
CA GLY A 78 10.33 4.77 -5.59
C GLY A 78 11.09 3.95 -6.65
N PRO A 79 10.72 2.69 -6.95
CA PRO A 79 11.37 1.91 -8.01
C PRO A 79 11.29 2.54 -9.40
N ASP A 80 10.24 3.33 -9.67
CA ASP A 80 10.00 3.96 -10.96
C ASP A 80 10.65 5.36 -11.07
N ARG A 81 11.46 5.76 -10.09
CA ARG A 81 12.14 7.06 -10.06
C ARG A 81 12.89 7.37 -11.35
N THR A 82 13.62 6.40 -11.88
CA THR A 82 14.42 6.58 -13.11
C THR A 82 13.55 6.85 -14.34
N ALA A 83 12.29 6.40 -14.35
CA ALA A 83 11.37 6.61 -15.45
C ALA A 83 10.80 8.04 -15.49
N VAL A 84 10.81 8.78 -14.37
CA VAL A 84 10.31 10.16 -14.30
C VAL A 84 11.41 11.21 -14.41
N LEU A 85 12.66 10.84 -14.13
CA LEU A 85 13.80 11.76 -14.29
C LEU A 85 13.94 12.22 -15.74
N GLY A 86 14.16 13.53 -15.92
CA GLY A 86 14.29 14.14 -17.24
C GLY A 86 12.95 14.36 -17.97
N LYS A 87 11.81 13.96 -17.38
CA LYS A 87 10.50 14.33 -17.92
C LYS A 87 10.07 15.71 -17.42
N ALA A 88 9.45 16.48 -18.31
CA ALA A 88 8.81 17.73 -17.95
C ALA A 88 7.42 17.49 -17.38
N VAL A 89 7.09 18.19 -16.29
CA VAL A 89 5.76 18.14 -15.68
C VAL A 89 4.78 18.98 -16.50
N THR A 90 3.56 18.50 -16.73
CA THR A 90 2.53 19.21 -17.53
C THR A 90 1.58 20.06 -16.68
N VAL A 91 1.51 19.79 -15.38
CA VAL A 91 0.65 20.46 -14.41
C VAL A 91 1.48 21.04 -13.26
N PRO A 92 1.05 22.13 -12.62
CA PRO A 92 1.72 22.59 -11.42
C PRO A 92 1.53 21.56 -10.31
N VAL A 93 2.60 21.26 -9.57
CA VAL A 93 2.56 20.31 -8.44
C VAL A 93 3.23 20.96 -7.24
N GLU A 94 2.54 20.95 -6.11
CA GLU A 94 3.00 21.55 -4.87
C GLU A 94 4.03 20.68 -4.14
N LYS A 95 4.84 21.33 -3.30
CA LYS A 95 5.78 20.70 -2.39
C LYS A 95 5.08 19.67 -1.50
N GLY A 96 5.67 18.48 -1.40
CA GLY A 96 5.16 17.41 -0.57
C GLY A 96 3.92 16.72 -1.13
N ALA A 97 3.40 17.17 -2.28
CA ALA A 97 2.35 16.46 -2.98
C ALA A 97 2.92 15.20 -3.67
N PRO A 98 2.11 14.12 -3.74
CA PRO A 98 2.51 12.89 -4.41
C PRO A 98 2.66 13.11 -5.91
N LEU A 99 3.74 12.56 -6.45
CA LEU A 99 3.96 12.59 -7.89
C LEU A 99 3.03 11.59 -8.56
N LEU A 100 2.28 12.06 -9.55
CA LEU A 100 1.32 11.25 -10.29
C LEU A 100 1.80 11.03 -11.74
N TRP A 101 1.54 9.84 -12.29
CA TRP A 101 1.83 9.55 -13.70
C TRP A 101 1.08 10.47 -14.66
N THR A 102 -0.10 10.94 -14.27
CA THR A 102 -0.92 11.87 -15.04
C THR A 102 -0.34 13.28 -15.11
N SER A 103 0.66 13.59 -14.27
CA SER A 103 1.38 14.87 -14.31
C SER A 103 2.41 14.95 -15.44
N PHE A 104 2.59 13.86 -16.20
CA PHE A 104 3.49 13.81 -17.34
C PHE A 104 2.71 13.68 -18.64
N ALA A 105 3.27 14.22 -19.73
CA ALA A 105 2.74 13.96 -21.05
C ALA A 105 2.93 12.47 -21.40
N VAL A 106 1.85 11.83 -21.85
CA VAL A 106 1.96 10.54 -22.54
C VAL A 106 2.70 10.83 -23.84
N SER A 107 3.86 10.20 -24.04
CA SER A 107 4.57 10.29 -25.32
C SER A 107 3.61 9.85 -26.42
N SER A 108 3.16 10.79 -27.25
CA SER A 108 2.26 10.52 -28.36
C SER A 108 2.89 9.45 -29.25
N CYS A 109 2.14 8.37 -29.52
CA CYS A 109 2.50 7.38 -30.52
C CYS A 109 2.82 8.11 -31.84
N PRO A 110 3.97 7.86 -32.50
CA PRO A 110 4.21 8.43 -33.81
C PRO A 110 3.10 7.93 -34.74
N ALA A 111 2.38 8.87 -35.36
CA ALA A 111 1.38 8.53 -36.37
C ALA A 111 2.07 7.75 -37.51
N PRO A 112 1.41 6.70 -38.05
CA PRO A 112 1.97 5.86 -39.10
C PRO A 112 2.24 6.65 -40.40
#